data_AF-A0A920NAS1-F1
#
_entry.id   AF-A0A920NAS1-F1
#
_cell.length_a   1.000
_cell.length_b   1.000
_cell.length_c   1.000
_cell.angle_alpha   90.00
_cell.angle_beta   90.00
_cell.angle_gamma   90.00
#
_symmetry.space_group_name_H-M   'P 1'
#
loop_
_entity.id
_entity.type
_entity.pdbx_description
1 polymer ?
#
loop_
_entity_poly.entity_id
_entity_poly.type
_entity_poly.pdbx_seq_one_letter_code
_entity_poly.pdbx_strand_id
1 'polypeptide(L)'
;MTRRHAGFTLLEVIVSLTIFVGAFAALSQLFSLGSQAAVRSALETQAAIRAEAKMAEILAGVESFEATSEMAFEDDPLWSWSLEVNPGPHADVFELG
;
A
#
# COMPACT_ATOMS: atom_id res chain seq x y z
N MET A 1 -35.00 54.13 7.54
CA MET A 1 -35.00 53.02 8.51
C MET A 1 -33.76 52.17 8.23
N THR A 2 -32.65 52.49 8.89
CA THR A 2 -31.31 51.94 8.60
C THR A 2 -31.18 50.55 9.21
N ARG A 3 -31.01 49.54 8.35
CA ARG A 3 -30.84 48.14 8.72
C ARG A 3 -29.46 48.01 9.38
N ARG A 4 -29.43 47.73 10.69
CA ARG A 4 -28.17 47.39 11.39
C ARG A 4 -27.71 46.03 10.88
N HIS A 5 -26.57 45.98 10.20
CA HIS A 5 -25.87 44.72 9.96
C HIS A 5 -25.37 44.22 11.32
N ALA A 6 -26.01 43.18 11.85
CA ALA A 6 -25.50 42.49 13.03
C ALA A 6 -24.22 41.75 12.61
N GLY A 7 -23.06 42.22 13.06
CA GLY A 7 -21.81 41.47 12.93
C GLY A 7 -21.90 40.17 13.75
N PHE A 8 -21.07 39.19 13.38
CA PHE A 8 -20.91 37.95 14.14
C PHE A 8 -20.53 38.24 15.59
N THR A 9 -21.09 37.48 16.52
CA THR A 9 -20.71 37.61 17.94
C THR A 9 -19.34 36.94 18.18
N LEU A 10 -18.59 37.40 19.18
CA LEU A 10 -17.31 36.78 19.55
C LEU A 10 -17.47 35.28 19.87
N LEU A 11 -18.56 34.90 20.54
CA LEU A 11 -18.86 33.50 20.85
C LEU A 11 -19.03 32.68 19.57
N GLU A 12 -19.73 33.22 18.58
CA GLU A 12 -20.00 32.54 17.32
C GLU A 12 -18.72 32.30 16.49
N VAL A 13 -17.79 33.26 16.51
CA VAL A 13 -16.47 33.10 15.87
C VAL A 13 -15.66 32.02 16.58
N ILE A 14 -15.65 32.01 17.91
CA ILE A 14 -14.92 31.01 18.70
C ILE A 14 -15.50 29.61 18.45
N VAL A 15 -16.82 29.45 18.47
CA VAL A 15 -17.48 28.17 18.18
C VAL A 15 -17.14 27.69 16.78
N SER A 16 -17.22 28.58 15.79
CA SER A 16 -16.86 28.26 14.40
C SER A 16 -15.39 27.81 14.29
N LEU A 17 -14.48 28.49 14.98
CA LEU A 17 -13.06 28.14 15.01
C LEU A 17 -12.82 26.79 15.69
N THR A 18 -13.50 26.51 16.80
CA THR A 18 -13.38 25.22 17.50
C THR A 18 -13.85 24.07 16.61
N ILE A 19 -15.01 24.21 15.95
CA ILE A 19 -15.51 23.21 15.00
C ILE A 19 -14.53 23.04 13.83
N PHE A 20 -14.03 24.15 13.28
CA PHE A 20 -13.07 24.13 12.18
C PHE A 20 -11.79 23.38 12.54
N VAL A 21 -11.18 23.69 13.68
CA VAL A 21 -9.95 23.02 14.14
C VAL A 21 -10.21 21.54 14.41
N GLY A 22 -11.35 21.18 15.01
CA GLY A 22 -11.73 19.79 15.21
C GLY A 22 -11.88 19.01 13.90
N ALA A 23 -12.58 19.60 12.91
CA ALA A 23 -12.75 18.99 11.60
C ALA A 23 -11.43 18.88 10.84
N PHE A 24 -10.59 19.92 10.88
CA PHE A 24 -9.27 19.92 10.24
C PHE A 24 -8.34 18.85 10.82
N ALA A 25 -8.35 18.68 12.15
CA ALA A 25 -7.58 17.62 12.81
C ALA A 25 -8.03 16.22 12.36
N ALA A 26 -9.34 15.98 12.26
CA ALA A 26 -9.88 14.71 11.76
C ALA A 26 -9.51 14.47 10.28
N LEU A 27 -9.62 15.50 9.43
CA LEU A 27 -9.24 15.41 8.02
C LEU A 27 -7.74 15.12 7.83
N SER A 28 -6.88 15.73 8.64
CA SER A 28 -5.44 15.49 8.61
C SER A 28 -5.11 14.02 8.90
N GLN A 29 -5.78 13.42 9.89
CA GLN A 29 -5.62 12.00 10.21
C GLN A 29 -6.09 11.10 9.07
N LEU A 30 -7.26 11.39 8.47
CA LEU A 30 -7.79 10.64 7.34
C LEU A 30 -6.88 10.74 6.11
N PHE A 31 -6.33 11.93 5.84
CA PHE A 31 -5.40 12.13 4.72
C PHE A 31 -4.12 11.30 4.89
N SER A 32 -3.54 11.32 6.09
CA SER A 32 -2.34 10.52 6.40
C SER A 32 -2.60 9.03 6.24
N LEU A 33 -3.75 8.54 6.72
CA LEU A 33 -4.14 7.14 6.59
C LEU A 33 -4.37 6.75 5.12
N GLY A 34 -5.09 7.58 4.37
CA GLY A 34 -5.36 7.34 2.95
C GLY A 34 -4.09 7.30 2.11
N SER A 35 -3.14 8.20 2.36
CA SER A 35 -1.84 8.23 1.69
C SER A 35 -1.04 6.95 1.94
N GLN A 36 -0.92 6.53 3.20
CA GLN A 36 -0.22 5.29 3.57
C GLN A 36 -0.88 4.05 2.96
N ALA A 37 -2.22 3.98 2.99
CA ALA A 37 -2.97 2.87 2.41
C ALA A 37 -2.77 2.80 0.88
N ALA A 38 -2.77 3.95 0.19
CA ALA A 38 -2.53 4.00 -1.25
C ALA A 38 -1.13 3.52 -1.62
N VAL A 39 -0.09 4.00 -0.91
CA VAL A 39 1.29 3.55 -1.12
C VAL A 39 1.42 2.05 -0.88
N ARG A 40 0.87 1.54 0.21
CA ARG A 40 0.90 0.11 0.53
C ARG A 40 0.22 -0.73 -0.55
N SER A 41 -0.97 -0.34 -1.00
CA SER A 41 -1.71 -1.07 -2.04
C SER A 41 -0.96 -1.06 -3.37
N ALA A 42 -0.31 0.05 -3.72
CA ALA A 42 0.54 0.12 -4.90
C ALA A 42 1.74 -0.83 -4.79
N LEU A 43 2.43 -0.87 -3.65
CA LEU A 43 3.54 -1.78 -3.41
C LEU A 43 3.09 -3.25 -3.43
N GLU A 44 1.97 -3.60 -2.80
CA GLU A 44 1.44 -4.97 -2.83
C GLU A 44 1.09 -5.42 -4.26
N THR A 45 0.46 -4.56 -5.06
CA THR A 45 0.16 -4.84 -6.47
C THR A 45 1.44 -5.04 -7.28
N GLN A 46 2.42 -4.17 -7.05
CA GLN A 46 3.74 -4.24 -7.69
C GLN A 46 4.51 -5.50 -7.31
N ALA A 47 4.40 -5.96 -6.06
CA ALA A 47 4.98 -7.19 -5.58
C ALA A 47 4.33 -8.40 -6.26
N ALA A 48 2.99 -8.44 -6.32
CA ALA A 48 2.24 -9.53 -6.92
C ALA A 48 2.57 -9.71 -8.41
N ILE A 49 2.57 -8.62 -9.18
CA ILE A 49 2.91 -8.66 -10.62
C ILE A 49 4.34 -9.18 -10.82
N ARG A 50 5.30 -8.76 -9.99
CA ARG A 50 6.68 -9.24 -10.07
C ARG A 50 6.80 -10.72 -9.70
N ALA A 51 6.10 -11.16 -8.67
CA ALA A 51 6.06 -12.56 -8.26
C ALA A 51 5.47 -13.44 -9.37
N GLU A 52 4.37 -13.01 -10.00
CA GLU A 52 3.76 -13.70 -11.14
C GLU A 52 4.73 -13.79 -12.33
N ALA A 53 5.43 -12.70 -12.66
CA ALA A 53 6.43 -12.68 -13.73
C ALA A 53 7.60 -13.64 -13.43
N LYS A 54 8.15 -13.58 -12.23
CA LYS A 54 9.25 -14.47 -11.82
C LYS A 54 8.82 -15.95 -11.80
N MET A 55 7.59 -16.23 -11.37
CA MET A 55 7.02 -17.58 -11.43
C MET A 55 6.91 -18.07 -12.88
N ALA A 56 6.51 -17.22 -13.82
CA ALA A 56 6.46 -17.56 -15.24
C ALA A 56 7.87 -17.86 -15.82
N GLU A 57 8.89 -17.11 -15.40
CA GLU A 57 10.29 -17.37 -15.78
C GLU A 57 10.80 -18.73 -15.28
N ILE A 58 10.49 -19.06 -14.01
CA ILE A 58 10.81 -20.36 -13.41
C ILE A 58 10.11 -21.50 -14.16
N LEU A 59 8.80 -21.36 -14.45
CA LEU A 59 8.03 -22.37 -15.19
C LEU A 59 8.48 -22.54 -16.64
N ALA A 60 8.97 -21.47 -17.27
CA ALA A 60 9.54 -21.52 -18.61
C ALA A 60 10.96 -22.11 -18.65
N GLY A 61 11.58 -22.36 -17.49
CA GLY A 61 12.96 -22.83 -17.36
C GLY A 61 14.01 -21.76 -17.65
N VAL A 62 13.64 -20.49 -17.60
CA VAL A 62 14.59 -19.35 -17.68
C VAL A 62 15.38 -19.25 -16.38
N GLU A 63 14.70 -19.40 -15.25
CA GLU A 63 15.27 -19.46 -13.90
C GLU A 63 15.25 -20.90 -13.38
N SER A 64 16.19 -21.23 -12.49
CA SER A 64 16.28 -22.57 -11.89
C SER A 64 15.09 -22.85 -10.96
N PHE A 65 14.51 -24.05 -11.05
CA PHE A 65 13.47 -24.52 -10.13
C PHE A 65 14.11 -25.03 -8.82
N GLU A 66 14.74 -24.13 -8.08
CA GLU A 66 15.44 -24.45 -6.84
C GLU A 66 15.11 -23.43 -5.75
N ALA A 67 14.97 -23.91 -4.51
CA ALA A 67 14.66 -23.06 -3.37
C ALA A 67 15.73 -21.96 -3.22
N THR A 68 15.27 -20.72 -3.18
CA THR A 68 16.10 -19.52 -3.24
C THR A 68 15.59 -18.49 -2.25
N SER A 69 16.49 -17.78 -1.57
CA SER A 69 16.11 -16.76 -0.59
C SER A 69 16.76 -15.43 -0.90
N GLU A 70 15.96 -14.37 -0.86
CA GLU A 70 16.42 -12.97 -0.85
C GLU A 70 17.29 -12.59 -2.05
N MET A 71 16.92 -13.09 -3.23
CA MET A 71 17.60 -12.77 -4.48
C MET A 71 17.05 -11.46 -5.04
N ALA A 72 17.94 -10.53 -5.42
CA ALA A 72 17.52 -9.26 -6.01
C ALA A 72 16.93 -9.47 -7.42
N PHE A 73 15.97 -8.62 -7.80
CA PHE A 73 15.55 -8.52 -9.20
C PHE A 73 16.63 -7.82 -10.03
N GLU A 74 16.82 -8.27 -11.27
CA GLU A 74 17.84 -7.70 -12.16
C GLU A 74 17.50 -6.27 -12.63
N ASP A 75 16.21 -5.98 -12.77
CA ASP A 75 15.69 -4.69 -13.24
C ASP A 75 15.55 -3.65 -12.11
N ASP A 76 15.38 -4.10 -10.86
CA ASP A 76 15.22 -3.22 -9.70
C ASP A 76 15.85 -3.81 -8.42
N PRO A 77 17.03 -3.33 -8.00
CA PRO A 77 17.71 -3.80 -6.79
C PRO A 77 16.97 -3.49 -5.47
N LEU A 78 15.92 -2.65 -5.50
CA LEU A 78 15.09 -2.39 -4.31
C LEU A 78 14.12 -3.52 -4.02
N TRP A 79 13.90 -4.42 -4.97
CA TRP A 79 13.05 -5.59 -4.81
C TRP A 79 13.91 -6.84 -4.69
N SER A 80 13.49 -7.73 -3.79
CA SER A 80 13.99 -9.09 -3.70
C SER A 80 12.86 -10.09 -3.80
N TRP A 81 13.18 -11.30 -4.23
CA TRP A 81 12.27 -12.43 -4.28
C TRP A 81 12.89 -13.63 -3.57
N SER A 82 12.02 -14.50 -3.10
CA SER A 82 12.36 -15.81 -2.54
C SER A 82 11.43 -16.83 -3.19
N LEU A 83 11.93 -18.05 -3.38
CA LEU A 83 11.18 -19.18 -3.87
C LEU A 83 11.33 -20.31 -2.86
N GLU A 84 10.21 -20.74 -2.29
CA GLU A 84 10.14 -21.96 -1.51
C GLU A 84 9.57 -23.08 -2.38
N VAL A 85 10.32 -24.17 -2.50
CA VAL A 85 9.89 -25.36 -3.24
C VAL A 85 9.57 -26.44 -2.23
N ASN A 86 8.28 -26.76 -2.07
CA ASN A 86 7.84 -27.80 -1.16
C ASN A 86 7.40 -29.05 -1.95
N PRO A 87 7.86 -30.26 -1.57
CA PRO A 87 7.44 -31.49 -2.25
C PRO A 87 5.95 -31.73 -2.04
N GLY A 88 5.21 -31.92 -3.13
CA GLY A 88 3.80 -32.26 -3.10
C GLY A 88 3.54 -33.75 -2.81
N PRO A 89 2.27 -34.16 -2.72
CA PRO A 89 1.87 -35.53 -2.34
C PRO A 89 2.31 -36.64 -3.33
N HIS A 90 2.77 -36.27 -4.52
CA HIS A 90 3.28 -37.15 -5.56
C HIS A 90 4.65 -36.67 -6.01
N ALA A 91 5.57 -37.60 -6.33
CA ALA A 91 6.99 -37.34 -6.63
C ALA A 91 7.27 -36.35 -7.79
N ASP A 92 6.22 -35.92 -8.49
CA ASP A 92 6.26 -35.08 -9.70
C ASP A 92 5.40 -33.80 -9.56
N VAL A 93 4.95 -33.45 -8.35
CA VAL A 93 4.15 -32.24 -8.08
C VAL A 93 4.85 -31.41 -7.01
N PHE A 94 5.10 -30.14 -7.29
CA PHE A 94 5.66 -29.19 -6.34
C PHE A 94 4.61 -28.10 -6.03
N GLU A 95 4.44 -27.79 -4.75
CA GLU A 95 3.65 -26.63 -4.31
C GLU A 95 4.61 -25.46 -4.08
N LEU A 96 4.31 -24.31 -4.69
CA LEU A 96 5.04 -23.05 -4.52
C LEU A 96 4.24 -22.17 -3.56
N GLY A 97 4.85 -21.83 -2.42
CA GLY A 97 4.32 -20.96 -1.37
C GLY A 97 4.99 -19.60 -1.35
#